data_AF-A0A974T2C4-F1
#
_entry.id   AF-A0A974T2C4-F1
#
_cell.length_a   1.000
_cell.length_b   1.000
_cell.length_c   1.000
_cell.angle_alpha   90.00
_cell.angle_beta   90.00
_cell.angle_gamma   90.00
#
_symmetry.space_group_name_H-M   'P 1'
#
loop_
_entity.id
_entity.type
_entity.pdbx_description
1 polymer ?
#
loop_
_entity_poly.entity_id
_entity_poly.type
_entity_poly.pdbx_seq_one_letter_code
_entity_poly.pdbx_strand_id
1 'polypeptide(L)' 'MTKPITFAYPCAKCGAGQAILPAKIEAMSVVQCVQCGRKHGRLDEVQKQLATKAREESFQKMRQIYRNRPTGKNRSS' A
#
# COMPACT_ATOMS: atom_id res chain seq x y z
N MET A 1 27.93 -3.60 -5.36
CA MET A 1 26.79 -3.35 -6.29
C MET A 1 25.50 -3.32 -5.47
N THR A 2 24.93 -2.15 -5.21
CA THR A 2 23.57 -2.06 -4.66
C THR A 2 22.58 -2.49 -5.73
N LYS A 3 21.68 -3.43 -5.42
CA LYS A 3 20.64 -3.89 -6.35
C LYS A 3 19.39 -3.01 -6.19
N PRO A 4 18.66 -2.71 -7.27
CA PRO A 4 17.41 -1.99 -7.14
C PRO A 4 16.40 -2.84 -6.35
N ILE A 5 15.62 -2.18 -5.49
CA ILE A 5 14.62 -2.85 -4.64
C ILE A 5 13.28 -2.76 -5.35
N THR A 6 12.61 -3.89 -5.55
CA THR A 6 11.27 -3.94 -6.12
C THR A 6 10.27 -4.26 -5.03
N PHE A 7 9.14 -3.56 -5.01
CA PHE A 7 8.10 -3.74 -4.01
C PHE A 7 6.70 -3.50 -4.59
N ALA A 8 5.69 -3.97 -3.87
CA ALA A 8 4.30 -3.81 -4.26
C ALA A 8 3.86 -2.35 -4.06
N TYR A 9 3.48 -1.70 -5.15
CA TYR A 9 2.91 -0.35 -5.13
C TYR A 9 2.01 -0.15 -6.35
N PRO A 10 0.72 0.18 -6.16
CA PRO A 10 -0.22 0.31 -7.26
C PRO A 10 0.02 1.61 -8.03
N CYS A 11 0.29 1.49 -9.33
CA CYS A 11 0.39 2.62 -10.24
C CYS A 11 -0.99 2.99 -10.79
N ALA A 12 -1.48 4.20 -10.47
CA ALA A 12 -2.76 4.69 -10.96
C ALA A 12 -2.85 4.88 -12.49
N LYS A 13 -1.70 4.92 -13.21
CA LYS A 13 -1.68 5.15 -14.66
C LYS A 13 -1.82 3.86 -15.47
N CYS A 14 -1.00 2.85 -15.15
CA CYS A 14 -0.93 1.61 -15.92
C CYS A 14 -1.55 0.42 -15.18
N GLY A 15 -2.03 0.59 -13.95
CA GLY A 15 -2.59 -0.49 -13.13
C GLY A 15 -1.55 -1.48 -12.61
N ALA A 16 -0.26 -1.31 -12.96
CA ALA A 16 0.80 -2.19 -12.48
C ALA A 16 0.91 -2.12 -10.95
N GLY A 17 1.04 -3.28 -10.31
CA GLY A 17 1.14 -3.41 -8.85
C GLY A 17 2.57 -3.32 -8.30
N GLN A 18 3.55 -2.92 -9.10
CA GLN A 18 4.96 -2.95 -8.71
C GLN A 18 5.69 -1.64 -9.00
N ALA A 19 6.53 -1.25 -8.04
CA ALA A 19 7.45 -0.13 -8.15
C ALA A 19 8.88 -0.54 -7.77
N ILE A 20 9.83 0.22 -8.29
CA ILE A 20 11.27 0.03 -8.10
C ILE A 20 11.87 1.27 -7.44
N LEU A 21 12.79 1.03 -6.51
CA LEU A 21 13.70 2.02 -5.97
C LEU A 21 15.08 1.80 -6.59
N PRO A 22 15.61 2.74 -7.38
CA PRO A 22 16.92 2.61 -7.99
C PRO A 22 18.03 2.60 -6.92
N ALA A 23 19.07 1.81 -7.17
CA ALA A 23 20.17 1.56 -6.26
C ALA A 23 21.15 2.74 -6.04
N LYS A 24 21.10 3.76 -6.91
CA LYS A 24 21.95 4.95 -6.83
C LYS A 24 21.36 5.93 -5.81
N ILE A 25 21.93 5.92 -4.61
CA ILE A 25 21.56 6.77 -3.46
C ILE A 25 21.63 8.27 -3.80
N GLU A 26 22.44 8.67 -4.78
CA GLU A 26 22.57 10.07 -5.24
C GLU A 26 21.36 10.55 -6.06
N ALA A 27 20.62 9.62 -6.70
CA ALA A 27 19.34 9.95 -7.29
C ALA A 27 18.32 9.87 -6.16
N MET A 28 18.03 11.03 -5.55
CA MET A 28 16.88 11.32 -4.65
C MET A 28 15.93 10.14 -4.60
N SER A 29 15.77 9.48 -3.44
CA SER A 29 15.03 8.25 -3.12
C SER A 29 13.64 8.10 -3.79
N VAL A 30 13.58 8.13 -5.12
CA VAL A 30 12.37 8.34 -5.90
C VAL A 30 11.91 7.00 -6.41
N VAL A 31 10.70 6.65 -6.00
CA VAL A 31 10.03 5.42 -6.37
C VAL A 31 9.45 5.57 -7.77
N GLN A 32 9.67 4.57 -8.62
CA GLN A 32 9.19 4.56 -10.00
C GLN A 32 8.38 3.30 -10.29
N CYS A 33 7.34 3.41 -11.10
CA CYS A 33 6.63 2.23 -11.58
C CYS A 33 7.55 1.37 -12.47
N VAL A 34 7.56 0.05 -12.25
CA VAL A 34 8.38 -0.88 -13.05
C VAL A 34 7.96 -0.88 -14.53
N GLN A 35 6.66 -0.74 -14.81
CA GLN A 35 6.15 -0.87 -16.19
C GLN A 35 6.17 0.44 -16.98
N CYS A 36 5.72 1.54 -16.38
CA CYS A 36 5.60 2.82 -17.10
C CYS A 36 6.68 3.85 -16.75
N GLY A 37 7.60 3.53 -15.84
CA GLY A 37 8.68 4.43 -15.41
C GLY A 37 8.21 5.69 -14.68
N ARG A 38 6.91 5.81 -14.38
CA ARG A 38 6.34 7.00 -13.74
C ARG A 38 6.88 7.14 -12.32
N LYS A 39 7.36 8.33 -11.98
CA LYS A 39 7.78 8.69 -10.63
C LYS A 39 6.56 8.86 -9.72
N HIS A 40 6.55 8.19 -8.58
CA HIS A 40 5.47 8.19 -7.60
C HIS A 40 5.74 9.11 -6.40
N GLY A 41 6.97 9.58 -6.22
CA GLY A 41 7.38 10.42 -5.10
C GLY A 41 8.62 9.85 -4.42
N ARG A 42 8.96 10.39 -3.23
CA ARG A 42 10.06 9.86 -2.42
C ARG A 42 9.65 8.60 -1.67
N LEU A 43 10.62 7.76 -1.31
CA LEU A 43 10.41 6.50 -0.61
C LEU A 43 9.69 6.72 0.73
N ASP A 44 10.09 7.73 1.50
CA ASP A 44 9.47 8.05 2.80
C ASP A 44 7.98 8.39 2.67
N GLU A 45 7.62 9.16 1.64
CA GLU A 45 6.23 9.52 1.36
C GLU A 45 5.42 8.28 0.95
N VAL A 46 5.99 7.45 0.08
CA VAL A 46 5.37 6.20 -0.39
C VAL A 46 5.18 5.23 0.79
N GLN A 47 6.16 5.07 1.66
CA GLN A 47 6.05 4.25 2.87
C GLN A 47 4.96 4.76 3.80
N LYS A 48 4.92 6.09 4.04
CA LYS A 48 3.88 6.71 4.88
C LYS A 48 2.48 6.49 4.29
N GLN A 49 2.31 6.65 2.98
CA GLN A 49 1.04 6.39 2.29
C GLN A 49 0.60 4.92 2.45
N LEU A 50 1.51 3.96 2.23
CA LEU A 50 1.21 2.54 2.39
C LEU A 50 0.82 2.20 3.83
N ALA A 51 1.56 2.74 4.82
CA ALA A 51 1.26 2.54 6.22
C ALA A 51 -0.12 3.11 6.61
N THR A 52 -0.46 4.31 6.14
CA THR A 52 -1.78 4.91 6.37
C THR A 52 -2.90 4.06 5.75
N LYS A 53 -2.74 3.63 4.49
CA LYS A 53 -3.73 2.76 3.83
C LYS A 53 -3.93 1.44 4.59
N ALA A 54 -2.86 0.78 5.02
CA ALA A 54 -2.96 -0.46 5.80
C ALA A 54 -3.72 -0.25 7.13
N ARG A 55 -3.52 0.90 7.79
CA ARG A 55 -4.27 1.28 9.00
C ARG A 55 -5.75 1.51 8.70
N GLU A 56 -6.07 2.22 7.63
CA GLU A 56 -7.46 2.45 7.23
C GLU A 56 -8.18 1.15 6.85
N GLU A 57 -7.53 0.29 6.05
CA GLU A 57 -8.09 -1.00 5.66
C GLU A 57 -8.35 -1.91 6.85
N SER A 58 -7.40 -1.97 7.80
CA SER A 58 -7.57 -2.77 9.02
C SER A 58 -8.71 -2.22 9.90
N PHE A 59 -8.83 -0.89 10.03
CA PHE A 59 -9.93 -0.26 10.74
C PHE A 59 -11.30 -0.54 10.07
N GLN A 60 -11.39 -0.45 8.75
CA GLN A 60 -12.63 -0.77 8.03
C GLN A 60 -13.01 -2.25 8.17
N LYS A 61 -12.04 -3.16 8.08
CA LYS A 61 -12.26 -4.60 8.35
C LYS A 61 -12.76 -4.83 9.77
N MET A 62 -12.16 -4.18 10.77
CA MET A 62 -12.62 -4.27 12.17
C MET A 62 -14.06 -3.79 12.32
N ARG A 63 -14.44 -2.66 11.70
CA ARG A 63 -15.82 -2.16 11.71
C ARG A 63 -16.79 -3.13 11.06
N GLN A 64 -16.42 -3.75 9.93
CA GLN A 64 -17.25 -4.76 9.28
C GLN A 64 -17.45 -5.99 10.17
N ILE A 65 -16.39 -6.49 10.81
CA ILE A 65 -16.48 -7.61 11.76
C ILE A 65 -17.40 -7.25 12.92
N TYR A 66 -17.27 -6.05 13.48
CA TYR A 66 -18.14 -5.60 14.57
C TYR A 66 -19.61 -5.49 14.15
N ARG A 67 -19.89 -4.92 12.96
CA ARG A 67 -21.25 -4.81 12.41
C ARG A 67 -21.87 -6.17 12.10
N ASN A 68 -21.08 -7.08 11.55
CA ASN A 68 -21.53 -8.43 11.19
C ASN A 68 -21.50 -9.38 12.38
N ARG A 69 -21.08 -8.92 13.56
CA ARG A 69 -21.13 -9.74 14.78
C ARG A 69 -22.60 -10.07 15.02
N PRO A 70 -23.00 -11.35 14.97
CA PRO A 70 -24.37 -11.73 15.31
C PRO A 70 -24.58 -11.35 16.77
N THR A 71 -25.29 -10.25 17.00
CA THR A 71 -25.82 -9.95 18.32
C THR A 71 -26.86 -11.03 18.55
N GLY A 72 -26.65 -11.87 19.57
CA GLY A 72 -27.48 -13.03 19.87
C GLY A 72 -28.89 -12.63 20.29
N LYS A 73 -29.67 -12.08 19.38
CA LYS A 73 -31.08 -11.72 19.54
C LYS A 73 -31.97 -12.85 19.01
N ASN A 74 -31.53 -14.10 19.21
CA ASN A 74 -32.37 -15.28 19.18
C ASN A 74 -32.18 -16.03 20.51
N ARG A 75 -32.51 -15.36 21.62
CA ARG A 75 -32.93 -16.09 22.82
C ARG A 75 -34.44 -16.25 22.70
N SER A 76 -34.81 -17.39 22.11
CA SER A 76 -35.96 -18.22 22.45
C SER A 76 -37.32 -17.53 22.58
N SER A 77 -38.17 -17.71 21.57
CA SER A 77 -39.63 -17.82 21.77
C SER A 77 -39.97 -19.07 22.57
#